data_AF-A0A538H1K7-F1
#
_entry.id   AF-A0A538H1K7-F1
#
_cell.length_a   1.000
_cell.length_b   1.000
_cell.length_c   1.000
_cell.angle_alpha   90.00
_cell.angle_beta   90.00
_cell.angle_gamma   90.00
#
_symmetry.space_group_name_H-M   'P 1'
#
loop_
_entity.id
_entity.type
_entity.pdbx_description
1 polymer ?
#
loop_
_entity_poly.entity_id
_entity_poly.type
_entity_poly.pdbx_seq_one_letter_code
_entity_poly.pdbx_strand_id
1 'polypeptide(L)' 'MDFGLSDDQREIQALAREVAKEKIEPHAAEWDREHRFPRELFTELAELGLMGVCIPEEYGGAGADFVSYVLVL' A
#
# COMPACT_ATOMS: atom_id res chain seq x y z
N MET A 1 19.22 -19.17 10.61
CA MET A 1 18.62 -17.86 10.33
C MET A 1 17.29 -18.12 9.67
N ASP A 2 16.25 -17.47 10.17
CA ASP A 2 14.95 -17.41 9.50
C ASP A 2 14.96 -16.19 8.58
N PHE A 3 14.51 -16.38 7.33
CA PHE A 3 14.41 -15.35 6.30
C PHE A 3 12.96 -15.13 5.86
N GLY A 4 12.01 -15.72 6.59
CA GLY A 4 10.59 -15.49 6.40
C GLY A 4 10.20 -14.06 6.76
N LEU A 5 9.07 -13.62 6.22
CA LEU A 5 8.44 -12.37 6.63
C LEU A 5 7.94 -12.48 8.08
N SER A 6 8.09 -11.38 8.82
CA SER A 6 7.41 -11.20 10.11
C SER A 6 5.89 -11.17 9.94
N ASP A 7 5.15 -11.32 11.03
CA ASP A 7 3.69 -11.26 11.00
C ASP A 7 3.21 -9.89 10.49
N ASP A 8 3.78 -8.79 10.99
CA ASP A 8 3.49 -7.43 10.52
C ASP A 8 3.75 -7.26 9.01
N GLN A 9 4.84 -7.83 8.50
CA GLN A 9 5.18 -7.79 7.06
C GLN A 9 4.18 -8.62 6.22
N ARG A 10 3.66 -9.72 6.76
CA ARG A 10 2.61 -10.51 6.07
C ARG A 10 1.28 -9.78 6.06
N GLU A 11 0.94 -9.11 7.15
CA GLU A 11 -0.29 -8.33 7.28
C GLU A 11 -0.29 -7.15 6.30
N ILE A 12 0.78 -6.36 6.25
CA ILE A 12 0.86 -5.22 5.31
C ILE A 12 0.84 -5.69 3.85
N GLN A 13 1.50 -6.82 3.53
CA GLN A 13 1.44 -7.42 2.20
C GLN A 13 0.02 -7.87 1.84
N ALA A 14 -0.70 -8.48 2.79
CA ALA A 14 -2.06 -8.93 2.58
C ALA A 14 -3.01 -7.74 2.31
N LEU A 15 -2.88 -6.67 3.10
CA LEU A 15 -3.65 -5.44 2.94
C LEU A 15 -3.40 -4.79 1.56
N ALA A 16 -2.13 -4.63 1.18
CA ALA A 16 -1.78 -4.08 -0.14
C ALA A 16 -2.36 -4.91 -1.28
N ARG A 17 -2.32 -6.24 -1.17
CA ARG A 17 -2.89 -7.17 -2.15
C ARG A 17 -4.41 -7.07 -2.25
N GLU A 18 -5.10 -6.92 -1.13
CA GLU A 18 -6.56 -6.76 -1.09
C GLU A 18 -6.98 -5.47 -1.80
N VAL A 19 -6.36 -4.35 -1.46
CA VAL A 19 -6.64 -3.06 -2.10
C VAL A 19 -6.36 -3.11 -3.60
N ALA A 20 -5.24 -3.72 -4.01
CA ALA A 20 -4.93 -3.88 -5.42
C ALA A 20 -6.01 -4.64 -6.19
N LYS A 21 -6.52 -5.74 -5.64
CA LYS A 21 -7.55 -6.58 -6.29
C LYS A 21 -8.94 -5.94 -6.27
N GLU A 22 -9.31 -5.33 -5.16
CA GLU A 22 -10.69 -4.87 -4.97
C GLU A 22 -10.91 -3.45 -5.49
N LYS A 23 -9.88 -2.60 -5.43
CA LYS A 23 -10.02 -1.15 -5.70
C LYS A 23 -9.23 -0.67 -6.92
N ILE A 24 -8.16 -1.36 -7.31
CA ILE A 24 -7.30 -0.94 -8.44
C ILE A 24 -7.63 -1.76 -9.69
N GLU A 25 -7.55 -3.08 -9.60
CA GLU A 25 -7.71 -4.02 -10.73
C GLU A 25 -8.99 -3.79 -11.54
N PRO A 26 -10.18 -3.54 -10.96
CA PRO A 26 -11.42 -3.36 -11.73
C PRO A 26 -11.42 -2.09 -12.59
N HIS A 27 -10.62 -1.08 -12.23
CA HIS A 27 -10.64 0.24 -12.85
C HIS A 27 -9.36 0.57 -13.64
N ALA A 28 -8.28 -0.17 -13.43
CA ALA A 28 -6.96 0.11 -14.00
C ALA A 28 -6.98 0.33 -15.53
N ALA A 29 -7.69 -0.52 -16.28
CA ALA A 29 -7.76 -0.42 -17.74
C ALA A 29 -8.57 0.79 -18.24
N GLU A 30 -9.52 1.30 -17.46
CA GLU A 30 -10.22 2.55 -17.77
C GLU A 30 -9.34 3.75 -17.47
N TRP A 31 -8.71 3.77 -16.29
CA TRP A 31 -7.82 4.86 -15.88
C TRP A 31 -6.65 5.06 -16.83
N ASP A 32 -6.05 3.96 -17.31
CA ASP A 32 -4.97 4.00 -18.31
C ASP A 32 -5.45 4.63 -19.63
N ARG A 33 -6.58 4.16 -20.17
CA ARG A 33 -7.15 4.70 -21.42
C ARG A 33 -7.51 6.19 -21.32
N GLU A 34 -7.96 6.62 -20.16
CA GLU A 34 -8.38 8.02 -19.92
C GLU A 34 -7.23 8.92 -19.45
N HIS A 35 -6.04 8.37 -19.22
CA HIS A 35 -4.94 9.06 -18.51
C HIS A 35 -5.39 9.68 -17.18
N ARG A 36 -6.32 9.00 -16.49
CA ARG A 36 -6.91 9.48 -15.25
C ARG A 36 -6.03 9.11 -14.07
N PHE A 37 -5.77 10.09 -13.21
CA PHE A 37 -5.16 9.88 -11.90
C PHE A 37 -6.25 9.79 -10.81
N PRO A 38 -6.46 8.63 -10.16
CA PRO A 38 -7.54 8.43 -9.19
C PRO A 38 -7.16 9.02 -7.82
N ARG A 39 -7.36 10.32 -7.62
CA ARG A 39 -7.00 11.02 -6.37
C ARG A 39 -7.69 10.44 -5.14
N GLU A 40 -8.95 10.04 -5.31
CA GLU A 40 -9.78 9.42 -4.30
C GLU A 40 -9.15 8.13 -3.75
N LEU A 41 -8.58 7.30 -4.61
CA LEU A 41 -7.88 6.08 -4.20
C LEU A 41 -6.63 6.42 -3.39
N PHE A 42 -5.87 7.44 -3.78
CA PHE A 42 -4.66 7.84 -3.05
C PHE A 42 -4.96 8.38 -1.65
N THR A 43 -6.08 9.09 -1.47
CA THR A 43 -6.53 9.49 -0.13
C THR A 43 -6.82 8.27 0.73
N GLU A 44 -7.52 7.27 0.18
CA GLU A 44 -7.82 6.03 0.91
C GLU A 44 -6.56 5.21 1.23
N LEU A 45 -5.62 5.09 0.29
CA LEU A 45 -4.32 4.46 0.52
C LEU A 45 -3.53 5.16 1.64
N ALA A 46 -3.64 6.48 1.76
CA ALA A 46 -2.99 7.24 2.82
C ALA A 46 -3.63 6.97 4.19
N GLU A 47 -4.96 6.88 4.26
CA GLU A 47 -5.67 6.51 5.50
C GLU A 47 -5.33 5.08 5.97
N LEU A 48 -5.01 4.18 5.03
CA LEU A 48 -4.52 2.82 5.32
C LEU A 48 -3.02 2.79 5.70
N GLY A 49 -2.32 3.92 5.70
CA GLY A 49 -0.88 4.00 6.00
C GLY A 49 0.05 3.53 4.86
N LEU A 50 -0.50 3.14 3.71
CA LEU A 50 0.26 2.61 2.57
C LEU A 50 1.04 3.67 1.80
N MET A 51 0.72 4.96 2.00
CA MET A 51 1.42 6.09 1.38
C MET A 51 2.59 6.64 2.21
N GLY A 52 2.74 6.18 3.46
CA GLY A 52 3.72 6.68 4.44
C GLY A 52 4.44 5.56 5.18
N VAL A 53 4.70 4.43 4.52
CA VAL A 53 5.12 3.17 5.16
C VAL A 53 6.33 3.35 6.08
N CYS A 54 7.41 3.96 5.60
CA CYS A 54 8.64 4.18 6.40
C CYS A 54 8.67 5.52 7.15
N ILE A 55 7.61 6.32 7.07
CA ILE A 55 7.56 7.62 7.73
C ILE A 55 7.23 7.40 9.21
N PRO A 56 7.95 8.02 10.17
CA PRO A 56 7.61 7.92 11.59
C PRO A 56 6.17 8.33 11.90
N GLU A 57 5.58 7.69 12.91
CA GLU A 57 4.20 7.96 13.35
C GLU A 57 4.01 9.42 13.82
N GLU A 58 5.04 10.07 14.38
CA GLU A 58 5.00 11.48 14.78
C GLU A 58 4.72 12.44 13.60
N TYR A 59 4.96 11.99 12.37
CA TYR A 59 4.67 12.71 11.13
C TYR A 59 3.46 12.14 10.38
N GLY A 60 2.70 11.22 10.99
CA GLY A 60 1.52 10.59 10.41
C GLY A 60 1.81 9.42 9.46
N GLY A 61 2.99 8.81 9.54
CA GLY A 61 3.32 7.59 8.79
C GLY A 61 3.09 6.30 9.58
N ALA A 62 3.44 5.16 8.98
CA ALA A 62 3.24 3.84 9.58
C ALA A 62 4.45 3.31 10.36
N GLY A 63 5.60 4.00 10.32
CA GLY A 63 6.81 3.63 11.08
C GLY A 63 7.42 2.27 10.75
N ALA A 64 7.05 1.66 9.62
CA ALA A 64 7.44 0.31 9.24
C ALA A 64 8.79 0.27 8.51
N ASP A 65 9.38 -0.93 8.43
CA ASP A 65 10.68 -1.14 7.82
C ASP A 65 10.65 -1.09 6.28
N PHE A 66 11.83 -1.15 5.67
CA PHE A 66 11.98 -1.12 4.22
C PHE A 66 11.49 -2.40 3.52
N VAL A 67 11.43 -3.54 4.22
CA VAL A 67 10.87 -4.77 3.66
C VAL A 67 9.36 -4.58 3.50
N SER A 68 8.69 -4.07 4.53
CA SER A 68 7.28 -3.67 4.49
C SER A 68 7.01 -2.67 3.35
N TYR A 69 7.87 -1.68 3.15
CA TYR A 69 7.74 -0.75 2.02
C TYR A 69 7.78 -1.47 0.67
N VAL A 70 8.74 -2.38 0.47
CA VAL A 70 8.85 -3.15 -0.78
C VAL A 70 7.67 -4.10 -0.99
N LEU A 71 7.07 -4.61 0.09
CA LEU A 71 5.90 -5.48 0.00
C LEU A 71 4.61 -4.73 -0.41
N VAL A 72 4.58 -3.41 -0.27
CA VAL A 72 3.45 -2.54 -0.67
C VAL A 72 3.55 -2.09 -2.13
N LEU A 73 4.77 -2.03 -2.70
CA LEU A 73 5.01 -1.67 -4.11
C LEU A 73 4.60 -2.77 -5.10
#